data_AF-A0A140NJA0-F1
#
_entry.id   AF-A0A140NJA0-F1
#
_cell.length_a   1.000
_cell.length_b   1.000
_cell.length_c   1.000
_cell.angle_alpha   90.00
_cell.angle_beta   90.00
_cell.angle_gamma   90.00
#
_symmetry.space_group_name_H-M   'P 1'
#
loop_
_entity.id
_entity.type
_entity.pdbx_description
1 polymer ?
#
loop_
_entity_poly.entity_id
_entity_poly.type
_entity_poly.pdbx_seq_one_letter_code
_entity_poly.pdbx_strand_id
1 'polypeptide(L)'
;MVATLFVVSPQWHSTSAIYLAILPFLAGLLAGWQPAGNSKVAEATGSMMVSITWNFIVGFTVLTVALVIRMALGHITLELPGVWWMYLGGPLGLMSIALMAILVRGLGLLMLGVASTAGQLLGSVLIDLLLPSLGNTVYLVTIIGTLFALVGAIITTIPEFREAKAVKTAGV
;
A
#
# COMPACT_ATOMS: atom_id res chain seq x y z
N MET A 1 0.91 -15.54 5.00
CA MET A 1 1.44 -16.63 4.14
C MET A 1 0.41 -17.71 3.84
N VAL A 2 -0.34 -18.21 4.83
CA VAL A 2 -1.44 -19.18 4.57
C VAL A 2 -2.60 -18.55 3.80
N ALA A 3 -2.98 -17.31 4.11
CA ALA A 3 -4.06 -16.59 3.45
C ALA A 3 -3.81 -16.34 1.94
N THR A 4 -2.57 -16.07 1.54
CA THR A 4 -2.19 -15.86 0.13
C THR A 4 -2.26 -17.15 -0.68
N LEU A 5 -1.91 -18.29 -0.07
CA LEU A 5 -2.07 -19.60 -0.70
C LEU A 5 -3.55 -19.96 -0.92
N PHE A 6 -4.42 -19.66 0.05
CA PHE A 6 -5.86 -19.88 -0.07
C PHE A 6 -6.54 -18.98 -1.11
N VAL A 7 -6.13 -17.72 -1.22
CA VAL A 7 -6.69 -16.78 -2.21
C VAL A 7 -6.29 -17.16 -3.64
N VAL A 8 -5.11 -17.75 -3.84
CA VAL A 8 -4.62 -18.17 -5.16
C VAL A 8 -5.14 -19.57 -5.54
N SER A 9 -5.60 -20.39 -4.59
CA SER A 9 -6.09 -21.77 -4.83
C SER A 9 -7.12 -21.93 -5.94
N PRO A 10 -8.07 -20.99 -6.19
CA PRO A 10 -9.03 -21.13 -7.27
C PRO A 10 -8.44 -20.90 -8.68
N GLN A 11 -7.26 -20.26 -8.79
CA GLN A 11 -6.70 -19.80 -10.07
C GLN A 11 -5.66 -20.75 -10.70
N TRP A 12 -5.46 -21.94 -10.13
CA TRP A 12 -4.40 -22.88 -10.53
C TRP A 12 -4.54 -23.45 -11.95
N HIS A 13 -5.64 -23.17 -12.65
CA HIS A 13 -5.90 -23.62 -14.02
C HIS A 13 -5.39 -22.65 -15.11
N SER A 14 -4.77 -21.50 -14.75
CA SER A 14 -4.24 -20.53 -15.73
C SER A 14 -2.80 -20.14 -15.41
N THR A 15 -1.84 -20.50 -16.27
CA THR A 15 -0.40 -20.20 -16.15
C THR A 15 -0.10 -18.71 -15.92
N SER A 16 -0.98 -17.82 -16.37
CA SER A 16 -0.87 -16.36 -16.19
C SER A 16 -1.07 -15.89 -14.74
N ALA A 17 -1.83 -16.64 -13.93
CA ALA A 17 -2.15 -16.26 -12.55
C ALA A 17 -0.92 -16.38 -11.61
N ILE A 18 -0.01 -17.31 -11.89
CA ILE A 18 1.19 -17.54 -11.08
C ILE A 18 2.19 -16.38 -11.23
N TYR A 19 2.42 -15.90 -12.47
CA TYR A 19 3.27 -14.73 -12.70
C TYR A 19 2.72 -13.46 -12.03
N LEU A 20 1.40 -13.28 -12.07
CA LEU A 20 0.72 -12.16 -11.42
C LEU A 20 0.75 -12.26 -9.89
N ALA A 21 0.88 -13.46 -9.30
CA ALA A 21 1.03 -13.65 -7.86
C ALA A 21 2.47 -13.43 -7.36
N ILE A 22 3.49 -13.68 -8.20
CA ILE A 22 4.90 -13.46 -7.87
C ILE A 22 5.21 -11.96 -7.73
N LEU A 23 4.60 -11.11 -8.56
CA LEU A 23 4.80 -9.65 -8.52
C LEU A 23 4.48 -9.01 -7.16
N PRO A 24 3.27 -9.19 -6.58
CA PRO A 24 2.95 -8.65 -5.25
C PRO A 24 3.75 -9.34 -4.14
N PHE A 25 4.18 -10.60 -4.32
CA PHE A 25 5.09 -11.25 -3.39
C PHE A 25 6.45 -10.56 -3.33
N LEU A 26 7.08 -10.32 -4.49
CA LEU A 26 8.34 -9.58 -4.58
C LEU A 26 8.18 -8.14 -4.09
N ALA A 27 7.06 -7.49 -4.41
CA ALA A 27 6.74 -6.16 -3.91
C ALA A 27 6.67 -6.15 -2.37
N GLY A 28 6.06 -7.17 -1.76
CA GLY A 28 6.00 -7.32 -0.30
C GLY A 28 7.38 -7.51 0.34
N LEU A 29 8.28 -8.29 -0.28
CA LEU A 29 9.66 -8.44 0.18
C LEU A 29 10.45 -7.13 0.11
N LEU A 30 10.28 -6.38 -0.98
CA LEU A 30 10.94 -5.09 -1.18
C LEU A 30 10.33 -3.97 -0.32
N ALA A 31 9.05 -4.07 0.03
CA ALA A 31 8.34 -3.06 0.82
C ALA A 31 8.92 -2.89 2.23
N GLY A 32 9.59 -3.89 2.79
CA GLY A 32 10.32 -3.75 4.06
C GLY A 32 11.69 -3.05 3.92
N TRP A 33 12.30 -3.12 2.73
CA TRP A 33 13.61 -2.55 2.47
C TRP A 33 13.56 -1.02 2.31
N GLN A 34 12.50 -0.50 1.69
CA GLN A 34 12.35 0.93 1.43
C GLN A 34 12.24 1.77 2.72
N PRO A 35 11.44 1.41 3.75
CA PRO A 35 11.43 2.09 5.04
C PRO A 35 12.78 2.02 5.76
N ALA A 36 13.46 0.88 5.72
CA ALA A 36 14.78 0.73 6.35
C ALA A 36 15.83 1.63 5.68
N GLY A 37 15.82 1.71 4.34
CA GLY A 37 16.66 2.63 3.58
C GLY A 37 16.35 4.10 3.90
N ASN A 38 15.07 4.46 3.91
CA ASN A 38 14.61 5.81 4.23
C ASN A 38 15.00 6.25 5.64
N SER A 39 14.92 5.33 6.62
CA SER A 39 15.38 5.59 7.99
C SER A 39 16.88 5.85 8.05
N LYS A 40 17.72 5.08 7.33
CA LYS A 40 19.17 5.33 7.27
C LYS A 40 19.52 6.65 6.61
N VAL A 41 18.82 7.03 5.54
CA VAL A 41 19.00 8.34 4.89
C VAL A 41 18.59 9.46 5.84
N ALA A 42 17.47 9.31 6.56
CA ALA A 42 17.02 10.28 7.55
C ALA A 42 18.01 10.42 8.72
N GLU A 43 18.60 9.32 9.18
CA GLU A 43 19.62 9.30 10.24
C GLU A 43 20.92 9.98 9.77
N ALA A 44 21.41 9.65 8.58
CA ALA A 44 22.62 10.24 8.01
C ALA A 44 22.48 11.74 7.68
N THR A 45 21.28 12.20 7.34
CA THR A 45 21.01 13.60 6.98
C THR A 45 20.43 14.44 8.11
N GLY A 46 20.09 13.81 9.24
CA GLY A 46 19.41 14.44 10.37
C GLY A 46 17.99 14.96 10.04
N SER A 47 17.44 14.65 8.86
CA SER A 47 16.17 15.20 8.40
C SER A 47 15.34 14.19 7.60
N MET A 48 14.17 13.86 8.15
CA MET A 48 13.17 13.02 7.48
C MET A 48 12.65 13.65 6.17
N MET A 49 12.60 15.00 6.09
CA MET A 49 12.18 15.67 4.85
C MET A 49 13.14 15.39 3.69
N VAL A 50 14.45 15.30 3.95
CA VAL A 50 15.45 15.00 2.91
C VAL A 50 15.22 13.61 2.33
N SER A 51 14.95 12.62 3.17
CA SER A 51 14.61 11.26 2.69
C SER A 51 13.33 11.21 1.86
N ILE A 52 12.31 12.02 2.20
CA ILE A 52 11.05 12.10 1.46
C ILE A 52 11.29 12.76 0.10
N THR A 53 11.96 13.90 0.07
CA THR A 53 12.29 14.62 -1.18
C THR A 53 13.11 13.73 -2.12
N TRP A 54 14.07 12.96 -1.59
CA TRP A 54 14.86 12.04 -2.39
C TRP A 54 14.00 10.91 -3.00
N ASN A 55 13.06 10.34 -2.25
CA ASN A 55 12.11 9.36 -2.79
C ASN A 55 11.30 9.95 -3.95
N PHE A 56 10.82 11.18 -3.81
CA PHE A 56 10.07 11.84 -4.87
C PHE A 56 10.91 12.13 -6.10
N ILE A 57 12.15 12.61 -5.94
CA ILE A 57 13.06 12.87 -7.07
C ILE A 57 13.38 11.59 -7.83
N VAL A 58 13.75 10.52 -7.11
CA VAL A 58 14.07 9.23 -7.74
C VAL A 58 12.84 8.65 -8.42
N GLY A 59 11.69 8.63 -7.74
CA GLY A 59 10.42 8.14 -8.31
C GLY A 59 10.01 8.92 -9.56
N PHE A 60 10.04 10.25 -9.51
CA PHE A 60 9.74 11.12 -10.64
C PHE A 60 10.69 10.88 -11.81
N THR A 61 11.99 10.77 -11.55
CA THR A 61 13.01 10.53 -12.58
C THR A 61 12.79 9.19 -13.27
N VAL A 62 12.61 8.11 -12.51
CA VAL A 62 12.39 6.77 -13.04
C VAL A 62 11.10 6.71 -13.87
N LEU A 63 10.00 7.27 -13.36
CA LEU A 63 8.73 7.33 -14.09
C LEU A 63 8.84 8.16 -15.37
N THR A 64 9.58 9.27 -15.34
CA THR A 64 9.82 10.13 -16.51
C THR A 64 10.64 9.39 -17.56
N VAL A 65 11.73 8.70 -17.16
CA VAL A 65 12.54 7.90 -18.08
C VAL A 65 11.72 6.78 -18.70
N ALA A 66 10.93 6.07 -17.91
CA ALA A 66 10.04 5.02 -18.42
C ALA A 66 9.02 5.57 -19.43
N LEU A 67 8.44 6.75 -19.16
CA LEU A 67 7.56 7.44 -20.08
C LEU A 67 8.28 7.82 -21.38
N VAL A 68 9.48 8.39 -21.30
CA VAL A 68 10.30 8.76 -22.46
C VAL A 68 10.64 7.54 -23.32
N ILE A 69 11.05 6.43 -22.72
CA ILE A 69 11.31 5.18 -23.44
C ILE A 69 10.04 4.71 -24.16
N ARG A 70 8.90 4.74 -23.47
CA ARG A 70 7.61 4.33 -24.06
C ARG A 70 7.18 5.25 -25.21
N MET A 71 7.47 6.56 -25.11
CA MET A 71 7.28 7.51 -26.21
C MET A 71 8.17 7.12 -27.41
N ALA A 72 9.46 6.86 -27.16
CA ALA A 72 10.45 6.55 -28.20
C ALA A 72 10.15 5.24 -28.92
N LEU A 73 9.56 4.25 -28.24
CA LEU A 73 9.13 3.00 -28.84
C LEU A 73 7.81 3.13 -29.64
N GLY A 74 7.11 4.27 -29.56
CA GLY A 74 5.82 4.47 -30.25
C GLY A 74 4.61 3.85 -29.56
N HIS A 75 4.74 3.41 -28.29
CA HIS A 75 3.67 2.76 -27.52
C HIS A 75 2.80 3.77 -26.74
N ILE A 76 2.60 4.97 -27.28
CA ILE A 76 1.80 6.03 -26.65
C ILE A 76 0.68 6.49 -27.57
N THR A 77 -0.53 6.22 -27.14
CA THR A 77 -1.74 6.95 -27.53
C THR A 77 -2.05 7.91 -26.38
N LEU A 78 -1.75 9.20 -26.56
CA LEU A 78 -2.14 10.26 -25.63
C LEU A 78 -3.62 10.57 -25.80
N GLU A 79 -4.47 9.61 -25.44
CA GLU A 79 -5.90 9.84 -25.29
C GLU A 79 -6.16 10.34 -23.89
N LEU A 80 -6.32 11.66 -23.76
CA LEU A 80 -6.72 12.25 -22.50
C LEU A 80 -8.14 11.75 -22.17
N PRO A 81 -8.37 11.19 -20.96
CA PRO A 81 -9.70 10.77 -20.59
C PRO A 81 -10.67 11.96 -20.66
N GLY A 82 -11.78 11.83 -21.38
CA GLY A 82 -12.82 12.87 -21.44
C GLY A 82 -13.57 13.07 -20.11
N VAL A 83 -13.17 12.33 -19.08
CA VAL A 83 -13.86 12.17 -17.82
C VAL A 83 -13.09 12.90 -16.72
N TRP A 84 -13.69 13.95 -16.15
CA TRP A 84 -12.99 14.89 -15.27
C TRP A 84 -12.44 14.25 -13.97
N TRP A 85 -13.12 13.24 -13.42
CA TRP A 85 -12.67 12.62 -12.17
C TRP A 85 -11.41 11.76 -12.33
N MET A 86 -11.06 11.33 -13.55
CA MET A 86 -9.82 10.57 -13.78
C MET A 86 -8.57 11.43 -13.53
N TYR A 87 -8.68 12.76 -13.64
CA TYR A 87 -7.60 13.68 -13.30
C TYR A 87 -7.39 13.85 -11.79
N LEU A 88 -8.34 13.40 -10.95
CA LEU A 88 -8.20 13.45 -9.49
C LEU A 88 -7.20 12.42 -8.96
N GLY A 89 -6.81 11.42 -9.75
CA GLY A 89 -5.86 10.40 -9.32
C GLY A 89 -4.52 10.98 -8.85
N GLY A 90 -4.01 11.99 -9.55
CA GLY A 90 -2.76 12.68 -9.19
C GLY A 90 -2.85 13.40 -7.83
N PRO A 91 -3.78 14.36 -7.66
CA PRO A 91 -3.99 15.04 -6.39
C PRO A 91 -4.31 14.11 -5.22
N LEU A 92 -5.17 13.10 -5.41
CA LEU A 92 -5.52 12.12 -4.36
C LEU A 92 -4.30 11.27 -3.97
N GLY A 93 -3.47 10.87 -4.94
CA GLY A 93 -2.21 10.17 -4.68
C GLY A 93 -1.24 11.01 -3.87
N LEU A 94 -1.08 12.30 -4.22
CA LEU A 94 -0.23 13.22 -3.46
C LEU A 94 -0.74 13.41 -2.03
N MET A 95 -2.06 13.59 -1.86
CA MET A 95 -2.70 13.71 -0.56
C MET A 95 -2.50 12.45 0.28
N SER A 96 -2.60 11.26 -0.32
CA SER A 96 -2.37 9.98 0.34
C SER A 96 -0.93 9.85 0.87
N ILE A 97 0.08 10.19 0.06
CA ILE A 97 1.48 10.15 0.49
C ILE A 97 1.75 11.19 1.60
N ALA A 98 1.19 12.40 1.47
CA ALA A 98 1.32 13.43 2.51
C ALA A 98 0.71 12.98 3.85
N LEU A 99 -0.50 12.40 3.80
CA LEU A 99 -1.16 11.80 4.97
C LEU A 99 -0.30 10.69 5.58
N MET A 100 0.21 9.76 4.77
CA MET A 100 1.11 8.71 5.26
C MET A 100 2.36 9.27 5.93
N ALA A 101 3.02 10.27 5.33
CA ALA A 101 4.21 10.89 5.91
C ALA A 101 3.95 11.55 7.27
N ILE A 102 2.76 12.15 7.45
CA ILE A 102 2.34 12.73 8.73
C ILE A 102 2.07 11.62 9.75
N LEU A 103 1.30 10.59 9.36
CA LEU A 103 0.87 9.50 10.23
C LEU A 103 2.05 8.63 10.71
N VAL A 104 3.09 8.44 9.88
CA VAL A 104 4.31 7.68 10.24
C VAL A 104 5.00 8.27 11.47
N ARG A 105 4.99 9.60 11.62
CA ARG A 105 5.63 10.29 12.75
C ARG A 105 4.94 10.01 14.08
N GLY A 106 3.66 9.65 14.08
CA GLY A 106 2.87 9.40 15.29
C GLY A 106 2.65 7.91 15.62
N LEU A 107 2.51 7.06 14.60
CA LEU A 107 2.10 5.65 14.77
C LEU A 107 3.28 4.66 14.69
N GLY A 108 4.43 5.07 14.14
CA GLY A 108 5.50 4.14 13.78
C GLY A 108 5.16 3.32 12.52
N LEU A 109 6.19 2.74 11.90
CA LEU A 109 6.08 2.08 10.58
C LEU A 109 5.23 0.80 10.61
N LEU A 110 5.34 0.00 11.67
CA LEU A 110 4.62 -1.27 11.83
C LEU A 110 3.11 -1.04 11.93
N MET A 111 2.69 -0.18 12.87
CA MET A 111 1.28 0.14 13.09
C MET A 111 0.67 0.83 11.86
N LEU A 112 1.43 1.70 11.17
CA LEU A 112 0.96 2.32 9.93
C LEU A 112 0.72 1.29 8.82
N GLY A 113 1.62 0.32 8.64
CA GLY A 113 1.46 -0.74 7.64
C GLY A 113 0.22 -1.60 7.91
N VAL A 114 0.01 -1.97 9.16
CA VAL A 114 -1.16 -2.73 9.61
C VAL A 114 -2.46 -1.92 9.42
N ALA A 115 -2.48 -0.67 9.89
CA ALA A 115 -3.64 0.22 9.75
C ALA A 115 -3.97 0.53 8.28
N SER A 116 -2.96 0.77 7.45
CA SER A 116 -3.12 1.01 6.01
C SER A 116 -3.70 -0.21 5.31
N THR A 117 -3.19 -1.40 5.59
CA THR A 117 -3.69 -2.65 5.00
C THR A 117 -5.14 -2.90 5.42
N ALA A 118 -5.46 -2.70 6.70
CA ALA A 118 -6.82 -2.80 7.22
C ALA A 118 -7.77 -1.80 6.54
N GLY A 119 -7.34 -0.54 6.40
CA GLY A 119 -8.10 0.52 5.73
C GLY A 119 -8.34 0.24 4.24
N GLN A 120 -7.34 -0.29 3.52
CA GLN A 120 -7.47 -0.69 2.12
C GLN A 120 -8.48 -1.83 1.95
N LEU A 121 -8.45 -2.84 2.84
CA LEU A 121 -9.40 -3.94 2.79
C LEU A 121 -10.82 -3.50 3.12
N LEU A 122 -11.00 -2.70 4.17
CA LEU A 122 -12.30 -2.11 4.51
C LEU A 122 -12.83 -1.22 3.39
N GLY A 123 -11.97 -0.37 2.81
CA GLY A 123 -12.31 0.50 1.69
C GLY A 123 -12.72 -0.30 0.45
N SER A 124 -11.99 -1.37 0.13
CA SER A 124 -12.33 -2.27 -0.98
C SER A 124 -13.72 -2.89 -0.78
N VAL A 125 -14.00 -3.45 0.41
CA VAL A 125 -15.31 -4.06 0.71
C VAL A 125 -16.42 -3.01 0.66
N LEU A 126 -16.18 -1.81 1.18
CA LEU A 126 -17.16 -0.73 1.16
C LEU A 126 -17.47 -0.27 -0.27
N ILE A 127 -16.46 -0.16 -1.13
CA ILE A 127 -16.62 0.18 -2.55
C ILE A 127 -17.39 -0.94 -3.27
N ASP A 128 -17.02 -2.20 -3.06
CA ASP A 128 -17.71 -3.34 -3.66
C ASP A 128 -19.19 -3.40 -3.26
N LEU A 129 -19.53 -2.99 -2.03
CA LEU A 129 -20.92 -2.98 -1.53
C LEU A 129 -21.70 -1.75 -2.03
N LEU A 130 -21.07 -0.58 -2.12
CA LEU A 130 -21.72 0.67 -2.53
C LEU A 130 -21.83 0.82 -4.05
N LEU A 131 -20.92 0.20 -4.81
CA LEU A 131 -20.84 0.27 -6.27
C LEU A 131 -20.78 -1.14 -6.89
N PRO A 132 -21.84 -1.96 -6.75
CA PRO A 132 -21.87 -3.33 -7.25
C PRO A 132 -21.86 -3.43 -8.81
N SER A 133 -22.02 -2.31 -9.52
CA SER A 133 -22.13 -2.26 -10.99
C SER A 133 -20.80 -2.39 -11.75
N LEU A 134 -19.65 -2.47 -11.07
CA LEU A 134 -18.32 -2.67 -11.68
C LEU A 134 -18.03 -4.13 -12.11
N GLY A 135 -19.02 -5.03 -12.03
CA GLY A 135 -18.92 -6.42 -12.51
C GLY A 135 -18.17 -7.37 -11.58
N ASN A 136 -17.82 -6.93 -10.37
CA ASN A 136 -17.07 -7.73 -9.42
C ASN A 136 -18.04 -8.54 -8.54
N THR A 137 -18.12 -9.86 -8.75
CA THR A 137 -18.87 -10.74 -7.84
C THR A 137 -18.13 -10.83 -6.51
N VAL A 138 -18.74 -10.34 -5.44
CA VAL A 138 -18.16 -10.42 -4.09
C VAL A 138 -18.16 -11.88 -3.65
N TYR A 139 -17.01 -12.55 -3.81
CA TYR A 139 -16.85 -13.92 -3.36
C TYR A 139 -16.75 -13.95 -1.83
N LEU A 140 -17.43 -14.93 -1.23
CA LEU A 140 -17.45 -15.16 0.22
C LEU A 140 -16.01 -15.32 0.81
N VAL A 141 -15.08 -15.79 -0.02
CA VAL A 141 -13.64 -15.87 0.28
C VAL A 141 -12.98 -14.49 0.49
N THR A 142 -13.39 -13.45 -0.24
CA THR A 142 -12.86 -12.08 -0.08
C THR A 142 -13.30 -11.46 1.24
N ILE A 143 -14.54 -11.71 1.64
CA ILE A 143 -15.09 -11.29 2.94
C ILE A 143 -14.33 -11.98 4.07
N ILE A 144 -14.15 -13.30 3.98
CA ILE A 144 -13.40 -14.07 4.97
C ILE A 144 -11.92 -13.63 5.03
N GLY A 145 -11.27 -13.43 3.88
CA GLY A 145 -9.89 -12.93 3.81
C GLY A 145 -9.73 -11.56 4.45
N THR A 146 -10.71 -10.68 4.24
CA THR A 146 -10.76 -9.34 4.87
C THR A 146 -10.93 -9.45 6.38
N LEU A 147 -11.85 -10.28 6.86
CA LEU A 147 -12.04 -10.54 8.29
C LEU A 147 -10.77 -11.08 8.95
N PHE A 148 -10.10 -12.04 8.33
CA PHE A 148 -8.84 -12.59 8.84
C PHE A 148 -7.73 -11.54 8.90
N ALA A 149 -7.60 -10.70 7.88
CA ALA A 149 -6.62 -9.63 7.86
C ALA A 149 -6.93 -8.55 8.91
N LEU A 150 -8.21 -8.22 9.13
CA LEU A 150 -8.63 -7.31 10.20
C LEU A 150 -8.36 -7.87 11.59
N VAL A 151 -8.65 -9.16 11.81
CA VAL A 151 -8.34 -9.83 13.07
C VAL A 151 -6.82 -9.88 13.30
N GLY A 152 -6.05 -10.23 12.28
CA GLY A 152 -4.57 -10.20 12.35
C GLY A 152 -4.03 -8.80 12.65
N ALA A 153 -4.62 -7.77 12.05
CA ALA A 153 -4.29 -6.38 12.33
C ALA A 153 -4.56 -6.00 13.79
N ILE A 154 -5.75 -6.32 14.30
CA ILE A 154 -6.12 -6.07 15.71
C ILE A 154 -5.15 -6.78 16.66
N ILE A 155 -4.89 -8.07 16.44
CA ILE A 155 -3.98 -8.85 17.28
C ILE A 155 -2.57 -8.23 17.32
N THR A 156 -2.09 -7.75 16.17
CA THR A 156 -0.74 -7.15 16.06
C THR A 156 -0.61 -5.86 16.86
N THR A 157 -1.71 -5.10 17.03
CA THR A 157 -1.69 -3.85 17.80
C THR A 157 -1.77 -4.03 19.33
N ILE A 158 -2.23 -5.18 19.83
CA ILE A 158 -2.42 -5.43 21.28
C ILE A 158 -1.12 -5.30 22.12
N PRO A 159 0.06 -5.80 21.69
CA PRO A 159 1.30 -5.67 22.45
C PRO A 159 1.74 -4.21 22.64
N GLU A 160 1.63 -3.40 21.58
CA GLU A 160 2.04 -2.00 21.53
C GLU A 160 1.16 -1.13 22.46
N PHE A 161 -0.15 -1.39 22.50
CA PHE A 161 -1.06 -0.76 23.44
C PHE A 161 -0.76 -1.11 24.91
N ARG A 162 -0.27 -2.33 25.17
CA ARG A 162 0.10 -2.77 26.53
C ARG A 162 1.38 -2.09 27.00
N GLU A 163 2.38 -1.93 26.14
CA GLU A 163 3.62 -1.21 26.44
C GLU A 163 3.36 0.28 26.67
N ALA A 164 2.58 0.93 25.80
CA ALA A 164 2.21 2.34 25.96
C ALA A 164 1.44 2.60 27.27
N LYS A 165 0.55 1.67 27.66
CA LYS A 165 -0.20 1.75 28.92
C LYS A 165 0.68 1.52 30.15
N ALA A 166 1.65 0.61 30.07
CA ALA A 166 2.59 0.32 31.15
C ALA A 166 3.53 1.50 31.44
N VAL A 167 4.10 2.14 30.42
CA VAL A 167 4.95 3.34 30.57
C VAL A 167 4.18 4.48 31.21
N LYS A 168 2.92 4.69 30.81
CA LYS A 168 2.04 5.73 31.41
C LYS A 168 1.71 5.44 32.88
N THR A 169 1.69 4.17 33.29
CA THR A 169 1.37 3.76 34.67
C THR A 169 2.61 3.81 35.57
N ALA A 170 3.80 3.58 35.01
CA ALA A 170 5.08 3.64 35.73
C ALA A 170 5.65 5.07 35.88
N GLY A 171 5.11 6.04 35.15
CA GLY A 171 5.48 7.46 35.23
C GLY A 171 4.59 8.31 36.14
N VAL A 172 3.81 7.69 37.04
CA VAL A 172 3.02 8.34 38.10
C VAL A 172 3.62 7.99 39.47
#